data_AF-A0A7R9DU93-F1
#
_entry.id   AF-A0A7R9DU93-F1
#
_cell.length_a   1.000
_cell.length_b   1.000
_cell.length_c   1.000
_cell.angle_alpha   90.00
_cell.angle_beta   90.00
_cell.angle_gamma   90.00
#
_symmetry.space_group_name_H-M   'P 1'
#
loop_
_entity.id
_entity.type
_entity.pdbx_description
1 polymer ?
#
loop_
_entity_poly.entity_id
_entity_poly.type
_entity_poly.pdbx_seq_one_letter_code
_entity_poly.pdbx_strand_id
1 'polypeptide(L)'
;MDATYYTLIPGAILIGIALGPIYCAACTYLKVLAQVFSRPDESTSNTLVVRFLAVFYMFINLSQVWGNVVSAFVLSREAPYNSSVEMTVSRICGANFCPNDVANEADPNLWRPSKYEVDTIIKIYLSCTVIAFFIVMFGVSSLSK
;
A
#
# COMPACT_ATOMS: atom_id res chain seq x y z
N MET A 1 -13.80 -13.36 6.86
CA MET A 1 -14.54 -12.19 7.41
C MET A 1 -15.50 -11.67 6.34
N ASP A 2 -16.79 -11.58 6.61
CA ASP A 2 -17.76 -11.05 5.64
C ASP A 2 -17.84 -9.52 5.76
N ALA A 3 -17.49 -8.81 4.69
CA ALA A 3 -17.54 -7.35 4.63
C ALA A 3 -18.99 -6.87 4.65
N THR A 4 -19.42 -6.28 5.77
CA THR A 4 -20.78 -5.77 5.95
C THR A 4 -20.77 -4.24 5.91
N TYR A 5 -21.83 -3.62 5.38
CA TYR A 5 -21.94 -2.15 5.28
C TYR A 5 -21.67 -1.42 6.60
N TYR A 6 -22.16 -1.99 7.70
CA TYR A 6 -22.01 -1.43 9.05
C TYR A 6 -20.56 -1.42 9.57
N THR A 7 -19.64 -2.19 9.00
CA THR A 7 -18.22 -2.17 9.39
C THR A 7 -17.37 -1.39 8.40
N LEU A 8 -17.75 -1.41 7.11
CA LEU A 8 -16.97 -0.80 6.03
C LEU A 8 -17.06 0.74 6.06
N ILE A 9 -18.27 1.28 6.17
CA ILE A 9 -18.52 2.74 6.12
C ILE A 9 -17.84 3.46 7.29
N PRO A 10 -18.07 3.08 8.57
CA PRO A 10 -17.41 3.75 9.68
C PRO A 10 -15.89 3.54 9.67
N GLY A 11 -15.41 2.36 9.25
CA GLY A 11 -13.98 2.10 9.11
C GLY A 11 -13.30 3.04 8.11
N ALA A 12 -13.91 3.27 6.95
CA ALA A 12 -13.38 4.18 5.94
C ALA A 12 -13.32 5.63 6.44
N ILE A 13 -14.35 6.09 7.16
CA ILE A 13 -14.37 7.44 7.74
C ILE A 13 -13.24 7.62 8.76
N LEU A 14 -13.06 6.66 9.67
CA LEU A 14 -12.00 6.71 10.68
C LEU A 14 -10.60 6.73 10.04
N ILE A 15 -10.38 5.88 9.04
CA ILE A 15 -9.11 5.83 8.30
C ILE A 15 -8.85 7.14 7.57
N GLY A 16 -9.87 7.72 6.92
CA GLY A 16 -9.77 9.01 6.25
C GLY A 16 -9.35 10.14 7.19
N ILE A 17 -9.93 10.19 8.40
CA ILE A 17 -9.58 11.17 9.42
C ILE A 17 -8.16 10.93 9.97
N ALA A 18 -7.75 9.67 10.14
CA ALA A 18 -6.44 9.31 10.68
C ALA A 18 -5.28 9.53 9.69
N LEU A 19 -5.53 9.37 8.38
CA LEU A 19 -4.52 9.48 7.32
C LEU A 19 -3.86 10.86 7.22
N GLY A 20 -4.60 11.96 7.44
CA GLY A 20 -4.01 13.30 7.40
C GLY A 20 -2.98 13.53 8.52
N PRO A 21 -3.38 13.40 9.80
CA PRO A 21 -2.51 13.59 10.95
C PRO A 21 -1.32 12.63 10.99
N ILE A 22 -1.48 11.36 10.58
CA ILE A 22 -0.39 10.38 10.67
C ILE A 22 0.81 10.77 9.78
N TYR A 23 0.56 11.28 8.56
CA TYR A 23 1.65 11.75 7.69
C TYR A 23 2.32 13.01 8.25
N CYS A 24 1.53 13.94 8.79
CA CYS A 24 2.08 15.16 9.40
C CYS A 24 2.94 14.84 10.64
N ALA A 25 2.47 13.93 11.50
CA ALA A 25 3.19 13.48 12.68
C ALA A 25 4.50 12.79 12.30
N ALA A 26 4.50 11.90 11.30
CA ALA A 26 5.70 11.21 10.84
C ALA A 26 6.76 12.19 10.28
N CYS A 27 6.35 13.13 9.42
CA CYS A 27 7.26 14.13 8.87
C CYS A 27 7.81 15.07 9.95
N THR A 28 6.99 15.46 10.93
CA THR A 28 7.41 16.29 12.06
C THR A 28 8.39 15.56 12.96
N TYR A 29 8.13 14.28 13.25
CA TYR A 29 9.03 13.45 14.03
C TYR A 29 10.41 13.32 13.37
N LEU A 30 10.46 13.03 12.06
CA LEU A 30 11.71 12.98 11.31
C LEU A 30 12.46 14.33 11.29
N LYS A 31 11.74 15.45 11.21
CA LYS A 31 12.33 16.79 11.31
C LYS A 31 12.97 17.02 12.67
N VAL A 32 12.27 16.72 13.75
CA VAL A 32 12.80 16.87 15.13
C VAL A 32 14.01 15.97 15.34
N LEU A 33 13.96 14.71 14.89
CA LEU A 33 15.10 13.81 14.92
C LEU A 33 16.31 14.41 14.17
N ALA A 34 16.10 14.86 12.93
CA ALA A 34 17.16 15.45 12.14
C ALA A 34 17.76 16.70 12.80
N GLN A 35 16.95 17.53 13.45
CA GLN A 35 17.41 18.69 14.22
C GLN A 35 18.29 18.28 15.43
N VAL A 36 17.93 17.22 16.15
CA VAL A 36 18.74 16.70 17.27
C VAL A 36 20.07 16.11 16.78
N PHE A 37 20.09 15.47 15.60
CA PHE A 37 21.31 14.90 15.02
C PHE A 37 22.20 15.91 14.30
N SER A 38 21.64 17.02 13.81
CA SER A 38 22.42 18.15 13.33
C SER A 38 22.95 18.96 14.52
N ARG A 39 24.21 18.70 14.90
CA ARG A 39 25.05 19.58 15.74
C ARG A 39 24.89 21.07 15.33
N PRO A 40 25.22 22.06 16.18
CA PRO A 40 24.76 23.47 16.11
C PRO A 40 24.94 24.25 14.78
N ASP A 41 25.48 23.67 13.72
CA ASP A 41 25.48 24.23 12.37
C ASP A 41 24.10 24.10 11.69
N GLU A 42 23.40 25.24 11.63
CA GLU A 42 22.07 25.39 11.01
C GLU A 42 22.03 24.97 9.52
N SER A 43 23.12 25.23 8.78
CA SER A 43 23.23 24.90 7.34
C SER A 43 23.23 23.39 7.08
N THR A 44 23.73 22.61 8.03
CA THR A 44 23.80 21.14 7.94
C THR A 44 22.47 20.49 8.33
N SER A 45 21.66 21.16 9.18
CA SER A 45 20.36 20.67 9.65
C SER A 45 19.34 20.46 8.54
N ASN A 46 19.15 21.47 7.67
CA ASN A 46 18.18 21.38 6.57
C ASN A 46 18.54 20.27 5.58
N THR A 47 19.82 20.06 5.31
CA THR A 47 20.30 18.98 4.43
C THR A 47 20.02 17.61 5.05
N LEU A 48 20.23 17.47 6.37
CA LEU A 48 20.00 16.22 7.08
C LEU A 48 18.51 15.84 7.15
N VAL A 49 17.64 16.83 7.37
CA VAL A 49 16.16 16.66 7.33
C VAL A 49 15.73 16.09 5.97
N VAL A 50 16.20 16.68 4.87
CA VAL A 50 15.82 16.23 3.51
C VAL A 50 16.32 14.81 3.24
N ARG A 51 17.52 14.44 3.73
CA ARG A 51 18.06 13.08 3.60
C ARG A 51 17.21 12.06 4.36
N PHE A 52 16.85 12.34 5.61
CA PHE A 52 15.98 11.45 6.39
C PHE A 52 14.59 11.31 5.76
N LEU A 53 14.04 12.41 5.25
CA LEU A 53 12.75 12.41 4.56
C LEU A 53 12.80 11.61 3.25
N ALA A 54 13.88 11.74 2.48
CA ALA A 54 14.06 10.98 1.24
C ALA A 54 14.13 9.47 1.50
N VAL A 55 14.89 9.04 2.51
CA VAL A 55 14.95 7.63 2.93
C VAL A 55 13.57 7.12 3.35
N PHE A 56 12.82 7.91 4.12
CA PHE A 56 11.45 7.57 4.51
C PHE A 56 10.52 7.37 3.30
N TYR A 57 10.53 8.30 2.35
CA TYR A 57 9.73 8.16 1.12
C TYR A 57 10.18 7.00 0.23
N MET A 58 11.47 6.64 0.25
CA MET A 58 11.95 5.45 -0.44
C MET A 58 11.26 4.18 0.09
N PHE A 59 11.16 4.05 1.42
CA PHE A 59 10.46 2.93 2.04
C PHE A 59 8.94 2.93 1.78
N ILE A 60 8.29 4.11 1.76
CA ILE A 60 6.86 4.20 1.42
C ILE A 60 6.61 3.67 0.01
N ASN A 61 7.40 4.10 -0.98
CA ASN A 61 7.21 3.63 -2.36
C ASN A 61 7.54 2.14 -2.48
N LEU A 62 8.56 1.66 -1.75
CA LEU A 62 8.88 0.23 -1.69
C LEU A 62 7.74 -0.59 -1.07
N SER A 63 7.03 -0.06 -0.07
CA SER A 63 5.88 -0.74 0.56
C SER A 63 4.74 -1.02 -0.42
N GLN A 64 4.52 -0.13 -1.39
CA GLN A 64 3.52 -0.33 -2.45
C GLN A 64 3.91 -1.50 -3.36
N VAL A 65 5.20 -1.61 -3.69
CA VAL A 65 5.73 -2.73 -4.47
C VAL A 65 5.54 -4.05 -3.71
N TRP A 66 5.91 -4.11 -2.43
CA TRP A 66 5.72 -5.32 -1.62
C TRP A 66 4.24 -5.71 -1.47
N GLY A 67 3.34 -4.75 -1.32
CA GLY A 67 1.89 -5.03 -1.30
C GLY A 67 1.41 -5.65 -2.62
N ASN A 68 1.88 -5.13 -3.75
CA ASN A 68 1.54 -5.70 -5.06
C ASN A 68 2.12 -7.11 -5.25
N VAL A 69 3.35 -7.35 -4.77
CA VAL A 69 3.98 -8.69 -4.83
C VAL A 69 3.20 -9.71 -4.01
N VAL A 70 2.80 -9.36 -2.78
CA VAL A 70 1.97 -10.24 -1.93
C VAL A 70 0.63 -10.52 -2.60
N SER A 71 0.01 -9.50 -3.19
CA SER A 71 -1.28 -9.64 -3.87
C SER A 71 -1.17 -10.54 -5.10
N ALA A 72 -0.15 -10.35 -5.93
CA ALA A 72 0.13 -11.22 -7.07
C ALA A 72 0.39 -12.66 -6.59
N PHE A 73 1.26 -12.86 -5.60
CA PHE A 73 1.56 -14.21 -5.11
C PHE A 73 0.32 -15.00 -4.66
N VAL A 74 -0.64 -14.34 -4.02
CA VAL A 74 -1.87 -14.99 -3.53
C VAL A 74 -2.93 -15.14 -4.62
N LEU A 75 -3.06 -14.17 -5.53
CA LEU A 75 -4.12 -14.16 -6.56
C LEU A 75 -3.68 -14.78 -7.90
N SER A 76 -2.39 -15.01 -8.15
CA SER A 76 -1.87 -15.52 -9.44
C SER A 76 -2.10 -17.03 -9.66
N ARG A 77 -3.21 -17.62 -9.17
CA ARG A 77 -3.57 -18.99 -9.52
C ARG A 77 -4.04 -19.08 -10.97
N GLU A 78 -3.53 -20.10 -11.64
CA GLU A 78 -3.64 -20.45 -13.06
C GLU A 78 -4.98 -20.05 -13.70
N ALA A 79 -5.04 -18.86 -14.30
CA ALA A 79 -5.93 -18.65 -15.42
C ALA A 79 -5.42 -19.56 -16.55
N PRO A 80 -6.27 -20.43 -17.14
CA PRO A 80 -5.85 -21.28 -18.24
C PRO A 80 -5.33 -20.36 -19.37
N TYR A 81 -4.05 -20.53 -19.72
CA TYR A 81 -3.41 -19.79 -20.79
C TYR A 81 -4.11 -20.12 -22.12
N ASN A 82 -5.05 -19.28 -22.52
CA ASN A 82 -5.70 -19.34 -23.82
C ASN A 82 -5.01 -18.36 -24.77
N SER A 83 -4.18 -18.90 -25.66
CA SER A 83 -3.45 -18.14 -26.69
C SER A 83 -4.37 -17.34 -27.64
N SER A 84 -5.65 -17.71 -27.75
CA SER A 84 -6.66 -16.98 -28.52
C SER A 84 -7.11 -15.68 -27.85
N VAL A 85 -7.11 -15.61 -26.51
CA VAL A 85 -7.53 -14.43 -25.74
C VAL A 85 -6.43 -13.36 -25.78
N GLU A 86 -5.17 -13.76 -25.72
CA GLU A 86 -4.01 -12.86 -25.78
C GLU A 86 -3.96 -12.05 -27.10
N MET A 87 -4.25 -12.70 -28.23
CA MET A 87 -4.23 -12.06 -29.55
C MET A 87 -5.35 -11.02 -29.71
N THR A 88 -6.53 -11.25 -29.11
CA THR A 88 -7.64 -10.31 -29.12
C THR A 88 -7.37 -9.14 -28.18
N VAL A 89 -6.92 -9.40 -26.94
CA VAL A 89 -6.59 -8.37 -25.93
C VAL A 89 -5.47 -7.45 -26.42
N SER A 90 -4.44 -7.99 -27.07
CA SER A 90 -3.34 -7.21 -27.66
C SER A 90 -3.81 -6.21 -28.73
N ARG A 91 -4.87 -6.55 -29.49
CA ARG A 91 -5.44 -5.67 -30.52
C ARG A 91 -6.36 -4.58 -29.97
N ILE A 92 -6.99 -4.81 -28.83
CA ILE A 92 -7.99 -3.89 -28.23
C ILE A 92 -7.46 -3.15 -26.99
N CYS A 93 -6.20 -3.34 -26.61
CA CYS A 93 -5.57 -2.58 -25.54
C CYS A 93 -4.97 -1.24 -26.03
N GLY A 94 -4.75 -0.29 -25.12
CA GLY A 94 -4.11 0.99 -25.44
C GLY A 94 -4.99 1.94 -26.25
N ALA A 95 -4.42 2.54 -27.31
CA ALA A 95 -5.11 3.55 -28.12
C ALA A 95 -6.35 3.02 -28.88
N ASN A 96 -6.47 1.70 -29.03
CA ASN A 96 -7.60 1.04 -29.69
C ASN A 96 -8.64 0.50 -28.70
N PHE A 97 -8.60 0.94 -27.43
CA PHE A 97 -9.57 0.55 -26.43
C PHE A 97 -10.92 1.24 -26.67
N CYS A 98 -11.85 0.52 -27.30
CA CYS A 98 -13.24 0.93 -27.47
C CYS A 98 -14.12 0.32 -26.36
N PRO A 99 -14.66 1.13 -25.42
CA PRO A 99 -15.42 0.63 -24.26
C PRO A 99 -16.65 -0.22 -24.62
N ASN A 100 -17.24 0.03 -25.81
CA ASN A 100 -18.44 -0.64 -26.27
C ASN A 100 -18.18 -2.06 -26.81
N ASP A 101 -16.97 -2.36 -27.25
CA ASP A 101 -16.62 -3.67 -27.83
C ASP A 101 -16.24 -4.69 -26.74
N VAL A 102 -15.69 -4.21 -25.62
CA VAL A 102 -15.30 -5.03 -24.45
C VAL A 102 -16.45 -5.31 -23.49
N ALA A 103 -17.51 -4.48 -23.51
CA ALA A 103 -18.66 -4.63 -22.60
C ALA A 103 -19.51 -5.89 -22.87
N ASN A 104 -19.34 -6.53 -24.03
CA ASN A 104 -20.08 -7.74 -24.42
C ASN A 104 -19.34 -9.04 -24.14
N GLU A 105 -18.07 -8.99 -23.70
CA GLU A 105 -17.30 -10.17 -23.34
C GLU A 105 -17.14 -10.24 -21.82
N ALA A 106 -17.56 -11.35 -21.22
CA ALA A 106 -17.33 -11.60 -19.80
C ALA A 106 -15.83 -11.79 -19.57
N ASP A 107 -15.15 -10.73 -19.10
CA ASP A 107 -13.72 -10.79 -18.80
C ASP A 107 -13.47 -11.87 -17.72
N PRO A 108 -12.73 -12.94 -18.03
CA PRO A 108 -12.44 -14.00 -17.07
C PRO A 108 -11.65 -13.49 -15.85
N ASN A 109 -10.97 -12.33 -15.95
CA ASN A 109 -10.28 -11.69 -14.82
C ASN A 109 -11.22 -11.03 -13.81
N LEU A 110 -12.49 -10.80 -14.17
CA LEU A 110 -13.51 -10.23 -13.27
C LEU A 110 -14.23 -11.30 -12.45
N TRP A 111 -13.91 -12.59 -12.65
CA TRP A 111 -14.45 -13.65 -11.79
C TRP A 111 -13.97 -13.43 -10.36
N ARG A 112 -14.93 -13.38 -9.42
CA ARG A 112 -14.61 -13.16 -8.01
C ARG A 112 -13.66 -14.28 -7.54
N PRO A 113 -12.45 -13.94 -7.06
CA PRO A 113 -11.52 -14.93 -6.56
C PRO A 113 -12.16 -15.72 -5.41
N SER A 114 -11.66 -16.94 -5.20
CA SER A 114 -12.21 -17.84 -4.17
C SER A 114 -12.18 -17.15 -2.81
N LYS A 115 -13.20 -17.39 -1.98
CA LYS A 115 -13.25 -16.86 -0.61
C LYS A 115 -11.99 -17.20 0.19
N TYR A 116 -11.34 -18.32 -0.14
CA TYR A 116 -10.07 -18.75 0.46
C TYR A 116 -8.89 -17.81 0.16
N GLU A 117 -8.79 -17.32 -1.08
CA GLU A 117 -7.69 -16.44 -1.52
C GLU A 117 -7.82 -15.06 -0.86
N VAL A 118 -9.05 -14.53 -0.83
CA VAL A 118 -9.36 -13.26 -0.16
C VAL A 118 -9.13 -13.35 1.36
N ASP A 119 -9.50 -14.46 2.00
CA ASP A 119 -9.25 -14.62 3.44
C ASP A 119 -7.75 -14.77 3.76
N THR A 120 -6.99 -15.41 2.86
CA THR A 120 -5.53 -15.57 2.99
C THR A 120 -4.81 -14.23 2.92
N ILE A 121 -5.12 -13.40 1.92
CA ILE A 121 -4.46 -12.10 1.76
C ILE A 121 -4.78 -11.15 2.94
N ILE A 122 -6.03 -11.16 3.43
CA ILE A 122 -6.43 -10.37 4.59
C ILE A 122 -5.64 -10.78 5.84
N LYS A 123 -5.48 -12.09 6.08
CA LYS A 123 -4.71 -12.60 7.23
C LYS A 123 -3.24 -12.18 7.17
N ILE A 124 -2.62 -12.19 5.99
CA ILE A 124 -1.23 -11.76 5.81
C ILE A 124 -1.08 -10.28 6.16
N TYR A 125 -1.92 -9.42 5.59
CA TYR A 125 -1.87 -7.99 5.87
C TYR A 125 -2.14 -7.68 7.35
N LEU A 126 -3.13 -8.34 7.95
CA LEU A 126 -3.47 -8.14 9.36
C LEU A 126 -2.29 -8.52 10.28
N SER A 127 -1.63 -9.65 10.02
CA SER A 127 -0.43 -10.08 10.77
C SER A 127 0.70 -9.05 10.65
N CYS A 128 0.96 -8.58 9.42
CA CYS A 128 1.97 -7.54 9.18
C CYS A 128 1.67 -6.25 9.94
N THR A 129 0.40 -5.80 9.97
CA THR A 129 -0.03 -4.62 10.73
C THR A 129 0.20 -4.79 12.23
N VAL A 130 -0.13 -5.96 12.79
CA VAL A 130 0.09 -6.25 14.22
C VAL A 130 1.58 -6.22 14.57
N ILE A 131 2.42 -6.85 13.75
CA ILE A 131 3.88 -6.84 13.92
C ILE A 131 4.42 -5.40 13.85
N ALA A 132 3.99 -4.63 12.86
CA ALA A 132 4.40 -3.23 12.70
C ALA A 132 3.98 -2.38 13.91
N PHE A 133 2.78 -2.58 14.44
CA PHE A 133 2.31 -1.90 15.66
C PHE A 133 3.25 -2.16 16.84
N PHE A 134 3.67 -3.41 17.07
CA PHE A 134 4.62 -3.73 18.12
C PHE A 134 6.02 -3.13 17.87
N ILE A 135 6.51 -3.15 16.63
CA ILE A 135 7.79 -2.51 16.27
C ILE A 135 7.75 -1.01 16.57
N VAL A 136 6.66 -0.33 16.25
CA VAL A 136 6.52 1.11 16.53
C VAL A 136 6.39 1.36 18.04
N MET A 137 5.53 0.60 18.73
CA MET A 137 5.34 0.73 20.18
C MET A 137 6.64 0.59 20.97
N PHE A 138 7.47 -0.41 20.64
CA PHE A 138 8.71 -0.67 21.38
C PHE A 138 9.92 0.05 20.81
N GLY A 139 9.97 0.25 19.49
CA GLY A 139 11.12 0.82 18.78
C GLY A 139 11.14 2.34 18.71
N VAL A 140 9.98 3.01 18.79
CA VAL A 140 9.90 4.48 18.71
C VAL A 140 10.05 5.15 20.08
N SER A 141 9.99 4.41 21.19
CA SER A 141 10.16 4.97 22.54
C SER A 141 11.60 4.95 23.05
N SER A 142 12.33 6.06 22.84
CA SER A 142 13.12 6.79 23.86
C SER A 142 13.70 8.09 23.27
N LEU A 143 12.85 9.02 22.83
CA LEU A 143 13.18 10.46 22.85
C LEU A 143 12.43 11.12 24.00
N SER A 144 12.57 10.56 25.20
CA SER A 144 12.28 11.27 26.43
C SER A 144 13.59 11.93 26.87
N LYS A 145 13.74 13.20 26.47
CA LYS A 145 14.57 14.24 27.08
C LYS A 145 16.06 13.96 27.29
#